data_AF-A0A2H3LC84-F1
#
_entry.id   AF-A0A2H3LC84-F1
#
_cell.length_a   1.000
_cell.length_b   1.000
_cell.length_c   1.000
_cell.angle_alpha   90.00
_cell.angle_beta   90.00
_cell.angle_gamma   90.00
#
_symmetry.space_group_name_H-M   'P 1'
#
loop_
_entity.id
_entity.type
_entity.pdbx_description
1 polymer ?
#
loop_
_entity_poly.entity_id
_entity_poly.type
_entity_poly.pdbx_seq_one_letter_code
_entity_poly.pdbx_strand_id
1 'polypeptide(L)' 'MSFGPQSRTGARAWDTFQTLAATAAKLGVGFFHYLRDRIVTPATTPTLAEQLAQRAGVPVQPTA' A
#
# COMPACT_ATOMS: atom_id res chain seq x y z
N MET A 1 8.62 22.17 12.03
CA MET A 1 8.23 20.74 12.09
C MET A 1 9.05 20.00 11.06
N SER A 2 9.79 18.95 11.46
CA SER A 2 10.35 18.01 10.50
C SER A 2 9.26 16.99 10.14
N PHE A 3 8.89 16.91 8.87
CA PHE A 3 7.99 15.89 8.35
C PHE A 3 8.73 14.58 8.00
N GLY A 4 10.04 14.54 8.24
CA GLY A 4 10.87 13.38 7.96
C GLY A 4 10.86 12.32 9.06
N PRO A 5 11.27 11.09 8.75
CA PRO A 5 11.40 10.00 9.70
C PRO A 5 12.42 10.33 10.80
N GLN A 6 12.07 10.06 12.06
CA GLN A 6 12.89 10.35 13.25
C GLN A 6 13.75 9.17 13.70
N SER A 7 13.73 8.06 12.96
CA SER A 7 14.51 6.87 13.25
C SER A 7 14.91 6.17 11.96
N ARG A 8 15.96 5.34 12.01
CA ARG A 8 16.38 4.52 10.86
C ARG A 8 15.26 3.58 10.38
N THR A 9 14.52 2.99 11.30
CA THR A 9 13.35 2.16 10.98
C THR A 9 12.27 2.98 10.29
N GLY A 10 12.00 4.20 10.79
CA GLY A 10 11.09 5.14 10.14
C GLY A 10 11.54 5.52 8.74
N ALA A 11 12.84 5.71 8.51
CA ALA A 11 13.39 6.04 7.20
C ALA A 11 13.21 4.91 6.19
N ARG A 12 13.44 3.66 6.62
CA ARG A 12 13.18 2.48 5.80
C ARG A 12 11.69 2.32 5.49
N ALA A 13 10.83 2.48 6.49
CA ALA A 13 9.38 2.42 6.29
C ALA A 13 8.92 3.50 5.30
N TRP A 14 9.42 4.73 5.46
CA TRP A 14 9.11 5.84 4.58
C TRP A 14 9.46 5.53 3.12
N ASP A 15 10.67 5.06 2.85
CA ASP A 15 11.11 4.68 1.49
C ASP A 15 10.23 3.60 0.85
N THR A 16 9.90 2.56 1.61
CA THR A 16 8.94 1.53 1.17
C THR A 16 7.58 2.13 0.84
N PHE A 17 7.03 2.98 1.71
CA PHE A 17 5.73 3.60 1.50
C PHE A 17 5.72 4.56 0.30
N GLN A 18 6.81 5.28 0.05
CA GLN A 18 6.95 6.11 -1.15
C GLN A 18 6.88 5.24 -2.43
N THR A 19 7.57 4.11 -2.44
CA THR A 19 7.53 3.17 -3.58
C THR A 19 6.14 2.57 -3.79
N LEU A 20 5.46 2.17 -2.71
CA LEU A 20 4.10 1.64 -2.78
C LEU A 20 3.10 2.70 -3.27
N ALA A 21 3.18 3.92 -2.75
CA ALA A 21 2.31 5.02 -3.16
C ALA A 21 2.50 5.37 -4.64
N ALA A 22 3.75 5.44 -5.11
CA ALA A 22 4.05 5.68 -6.52
C ALA A 22 3.50 4.57 -7.43
N THR A 23 3.60 3.30 -7.01
CA THR A 23 3.08 2.16 -7.77
C THR A 23 1.55 2.16 -7.82
N ALA A 24 0.90 2.42 -6.67
CA ALA A 24 -0.55 2.56 -6.59
C ALA A 24 -1.05 3.70 -7.48
N ALA A 25 -0.37 4.85 -7.46
CA ALA A 25 -0.70 5.99 -8.33
C ALA A 25 -0.61 5.62 -9.82
N LYS A 26 0.45 4.92 -10.24
CA LYS A 26 0.61 4.44 -11.63
C LYS A 26 -0.55 3.55 -12.09
N LEU A 27 -1.12 2.76 -11.18
CA LEU A 27 -2.21 1.82 -11.46
C LEU A 27 -3.61 2.38 -11.14
N GLY A 28 -3.70 3.67 -10.79
CA GLY A 28 -4.95 4.33 -10.42
C GLY A 28 -5.60 3.78 -9.15
N VAL A 29 -4.81 3.22 -8.23
CA VAL A 29 -5.25 2.72 -6.92
C VAL A 29 -5.09 3.83 -5.88
N GLY A 30 -6.17 4.15 -5.17
CA GLY A 30 -6.15 5.15 -4.10
C GLY A 30 -5.46 4.61 -2.84
N PHE A 31 -4.15 4.81 -2.72
CA PHE A 31 -3.35 4.24 -1.61
C PHE A 31 -3.82 4.67 -0.21
N PHE A 32 -4.25 5.92 -0.05
CA PHE A 32 -4.81 6.40 1.23
C PHE A 32 -6.15 5.72 1.57
N HIS A 33 -7.03 5.53 0.60
CA HIS A 33 -8.30 4.81 0.81
C HIS A 33 -8.04 3.36 1.22
N TYR A 34 -7.09 2.69 0.54
CA TYR A 34 -6.63 1.37 0.95
C TYR A 34 -6.16 1.33 2.42
N LEU A 35 -5.29 2.26 2.83
CA LEU A 35 -4.79 2.30 4.20
C LEU A 35 -5.91 2.51 5.22
N ARG A 36 -6.83 3.45 4.94
CA ARG A 36 -8.00 3.72 5.79
C ARG A 36 -8.83 2.46 5.96
N ASP A 37 -9.20 1.82 4.85
CA ASP A 37 -10.06 0.64 4.88
C ASP A 37 -9.36 -0.55 5.54
N ARG A 38 -8.04 -0.70 5.34
CA ARG A 38 -7.25 -1.74 5.99
C ARG A 38 -7.15 -1.56 7.50
N ILE A 39 -7.16 -0.31 7.99
CA ILE A 39 -7.14 -0.01 9.43
C ILE A 39 -8.53 -0.22 10.05
N VAL A 40 -9.59 0.21 9.37
CA VAL A 40 -10.97 0.17 9.88
C VAL A 40 -11.60 -1.23 9.75
N THR A 41 -11.36 -1.91 8.63
CA THR A 41 -12.03 -3.18 8.28
C THR A 41 -11.02 -4.20 7.71
N PRO A 42 -10.05 -4.66 8.50
CA PRO A 42 -8.95 -5.50 8.02
C PRO A 42 -9.40 -6.86 7.48
N ALA A 43 -10.45 -7.48 8.04
CA ALA A 43 -10.85 -8.83 7.66
C ALA A 43 -11.48 -8.91 6.24
N THR A 44 -12.07 -7.82 5.74
CA THR A 44 -12.77 -7.79 4.46
C THR A 44 -12.04 -6.99 3.38
N THR A 45 -10.97 -6.28 3.75
CA THR A 45 -10.19 -5.46 2.81
C THR A 45 -9.13 -6.32 2.13
N PRO A 46 -9.18 -6.50 0.79
CA PRO A 46 -8.13 -7.17 0.04
C PRO A 46 -6.77 -6.54 0.30
N THR A 47 -5.71 -7.33 0.25
CA THR A 47 -4.33 -6.83 0.40
C THR A 47 -3.99 -5.84 -0.72
N LEU A 48 -3.03 -4.94 -0.46
CA LEU A 48 -2.56 -4.02 -1.50
C LEU A 48 -2.02 -4.78 -2.70
N ALA A 49 -1.33 -5.90 -2.48
CA ALA A 49 -0.77 -6.74 -3.53
C ALA A 49 -1.87 -7.26 -4.47
N GLU A 50 -2.97 -7.77 -3.92
CA GLU A 50 -4.14 -8.21 -4.68
C GLU A 50 -4.73 -7.09 -5.52
N GLN A 51 -4.91 -5.89 -4.94
CA GLN A 51 -5.45 -4.74 -5.66
C GLN A 51 -4.53 -4.26 -6.80
N LEU A 52 -3.22 -4.19 -6.56
CA LEU A 52 -2.25 -3.76 -7.57
C LEU A 52 -2.19 -4.77 -8.72
N ALA A 53 -2.13 -6.06 -8.43
CA ALA A 53 -2.05 -7.08 -9.47
C ALA A 53 -3.36 -7.19 -10.26
N GLN A 54 -4.53 -7.03 -9.62
CA GLN A 54 -5.80 -6.90 -10.34
C GLN A 54 -5.78 -5.73 -11.34
N ARG A 55 -5.27 -4.56 -10.93
CA ARG A 55 -5.16 -3.40 -11.83
C ARG A 55 -4.09 -3.54 -12.90
N ALA A 56 -3.03 -4.28 -12.62
CA ALA A 56 -1.97 -4.59 -13.57
C ALA A 56 -2.32 -5.73 -14.54
N GLY A 57 -3.44 -6.43 -14.33
CA GLY A 57 -3.83 -7.60 -15.12
C GLY A 57 -2.97 -8.84 -14.86
N VAL A 58 -2.31 -8.90 -13.69
CA VAL A 58 -1.46 -10.03 -13.27
C VAL A 58 -2.32 -11.02 -12.48
N PRO A 59 -2.26 -12.33 -12.76
CA PRO A 59 -2.98 -13.32 -11.97
C PRO A 59 -2.49 -13.31 -10.52
N VAL A 60 -3.41 -13.15 -9.58
CA VAL A 60 -3.15 -13.21 -8.14
C VAL A 60 -3.57 -14.57 -7.62
N GLN A 61 -2.65 -15.26 -6.94
CA GLN A 61 -3.01 -16.41 -6.13
C GLN A 61 -3.57 -15.90 -4.80
N PRO A 62 -4.81 -16.25 -4.40
CA PRO A 62 -5.30 -15.93 -3.08
C PRO A 62 -4.39 -16.55 -2.03
N THR A 63 -3.97 -15.77 -1.04
CA THR A 63 -3.27 -16.34 0.11
C THR A 63 -4.30 -17.09 0.95
N ALA A 64 -4.12 -18.41 1.09
CA ALA A 64 -4.99 -19.31 1.85
C ALA A 64 -5.00 -18.99 3.36
#